data_AF-A0A372NAC1-F1
#
_entry.id   AF-A0A372NAC1-F1
#
_cell.length_a   1.000
_cell.length_b   1.000
_cell.length_c   1.000
_cell.angle_alpha   90.00
_cell.angle_beta   90.00
_cell.angle_gamma   90.00
#
_symmetry.space_group_name_H-M   'P 1'
#
loop_
_entity.id
_entity.type
_entity.pdbx_description
1 polymer ?
#
loop_
_entity_poly.entity_id
_entity_poly.type
_entity_poly.pdbx_seq_one_letter_code
_entity_poly.pdbx_strand_id
1 'polypeptide(L)'
;MTLFKFPAIRAKQSETHTVLSFAAKASDLKNFAVIERVARDVDGALSGFQRPQIAGHIREIRDYLEKPEAILPNPIVVAFTTGIKISDETADGRCVVEIDGSDGAPGLVVDGQQRLTALSQVEEKDFQVFVSAIVCKDEEELRRQFVLINNTRPLPKSLIYELLPTVRGLPRRLGDRSVAADLAARLNYDDGSSLKGKIYQHTNPTGIIRDTAIQRVVINSMSDGVMRELIREPDGADLSFRLISEFYRAVQFVFRDEWEGHTPKTSRLVHGAGIMSLGYVMEVLALLDGARTWEDFSKGLACLVDNTAWTSGEWNFGENDRRNWKSVQNVNRDIVTLAQYLIGIVRADVKRRRAVNVEPKQASM
;
A
#
# COMPACT_ATOMS: atom_id res chain seq x y z
N MET A 1 -11.22 -0.83 -41.96
CA MET A 1 -11.24 0.52 -41.38
C MET A 1 -12.41 0.57 -40.43
N THR A 2 -12.15 0.48 -39.14
CA THR A 2 -13.21 0.42 -38.13
C THR A 2 -13.22 1.75 -37.38
N LEU A 3 -13.86 2.75 -37.99
CA LEU A 3 -14.03 4.08 -37.40
C LEU A 3 -15.38 4.11 -36.68
N PHE A 4 -15.36 4.41 -35.39
CA PHE A 4 -16.57 4.54 -34.58
C PHE A 4 -16.91 6.02 -34.38
N LYS A 5 -18.18 6.39 -34.50
CA LYS A 5 -18.65 7.75 -34.25
C LYS A 5 -19.79 7.75 -33.24
N PHE A 6 -19.69 8.59 -32.20
CA PHE A 6 -20.68 8.67 -31.14
C PHE A 6 -21.08 10.11 -30.85
N PRO A 7 -22.38 10.42 -30.67
CA PRO A 7 -22.79 11.66 -30.05
C PRO A 7 -22.38 11.64 -28.57
N ALA A 8 -21.72 12.71 -28.12
CA ALA A 8 -21.13 12.80 -26.80
C ALA A 8 -21.39 14.16 -26.13
N ILE A 9 -21.16 14.19 -24.82
CA ILE A 9 -21.15 15.42 -24.02
C ILE A 9 -19.78 15.58 -23.37
N ARG A 10 -19.15 16.73 -23.57
CA ARG A 10 -17.88 17.13 -22.96
C ARG A 10 -18.14 17.86 -21.64
N ALA A 11 -17.53 17.36 -20.57
CA ALA A 11 -17.55 18.02 -19.26
C ALA A 11 -16.35 18.96 -19.10
N LYS A 12 -16.60 20.21 -18.71
CA LYS A 12 -15.55 21.18 -18.33
C LYS A 12 -15.18 20.96 -16.86
N GLN A 13 -14.17 20.13 -16.61
CA GLN A 13 -13.70 19.82 -15.24
C GLN A 13 -12.37 20.52 -14.90
N SER A 14 -11.47 20.65 -15.86
CA SER A 14 -10.19 21.36 -15.71
C SER A 14 -9.73 21.89 -17.07
N GLU A 15 -8.77 22.80 -17.08
CA GLU A 15 -8.19 23.34 -18.32
C GLU A 15 -7.36 22.31 -19.08
N THR A 16 -6.84 21.31 -18.38
CA THR A 16 -5.84 20.35 -18.93
C THR A 16 -6.41 19.00 -19.29
N HIS A 17 -7.53 18.56 -18.68
CA HIS A 17 -8.11 17.24 -18.93
C HIS A 17 -9.42 17.36 -19.70
N THR A 18 -9.59 16.51 -20.72
CA THR A 18 -10.83 16.40 -21.47
C THR A 18 -11.57 15.14 -21.07
N VAL A 19 -12.79 15.31 -20.54
CA VAL A 19 -13.67 14.21 -20.12
C VAL A 19 -14.95 14.25 -20.96
N LEU A 20 -15.32 13.10 -21.51
CA LEU A 20 -16.45 12.92 -22.41
C LEU A 20 -17.38 11.82 -21.87
N SER A 21 -18.66 11.92 -22.17
CA SER A 21 -19.64 10.86 -21.90
C SER A 21 -20.45 10.57 -23.15
N PHE A 22 -20.57 9.30 -23.53
CA PHE A 22 -21.35 8.85 -24.68
C PHE A 22 -21.90 7.43 -24.47
N ALA A 23 -22.90 7.05 -25.26
CA ALA A 23 -23.42 5.68 -25.27
C ALA A 23 -22.76 4.88 -26.41
N ALA A 24 -22.23 3.70 -26.10
CA ALA A 24 -21.65 2.79 -27.08
C ALA A 24 -22.22 1.39 -26.94
N LYS A 25 -22.33 0.64 -28.04
CA LYS A 25 -22.71 -0.77 -27.97
C LYS A 25 -21.59 -1.57 -27.32
N ALA A 26 -21.94 -2.60 -26.54
CA ALA A 26 -20.95 -3.50 -25.98
C ALA A 26 -20.04 -4.15 -27.05
N SER A 27 -20.57 -4.38 -28.26
CA SER A 27 -19.81 -4.87 -29.42
C SER A 27 -18.72 -3.88 -29.88
N ASP A 28 -19.05 -2.59 -29.92
CA ASP A 28 -18.12 -1.55 -30.38
C ASP A 28 -17.01 -1.35 -29.37
N LEU A 29 -17.37 -1.35 -28.08
CA LEU A 29 -16.43 -1.17 -26.97
C LEU A 29 -15.31 -2.23 -26.96
N LYS A 30 -15.60 -3.48 -27.36
CA LYS A 30 -14.56 -4.53 -27.50
C LYS A 30 -13.51 -4.21 -28.55
N ASN A 31 -13.86 -3.44 -29.57
CA ASN A 31 -12.99 -3.15 -30.70
C ASN A 31 -12.09 -1.94 -30.45
N PHE A 32 -12.51 -1.01 -29.57
CA PHE A 32 -11.73 0.19 -29.29
C PHE A 32 -11.17 0.30 -27.86
N ALA A 33 -11.53 -0.62 -26.95
CA ALA A 33 -11.05 -0.60 -25.57
C ALA A 33 -10.45 -1.96 -25.14
N VAL A 34 -9.26 -1.92 -24.52
CA VAL A 34 -8.53 -3.09 -24.04
C VAL A 34 -8.30 -3.04 -22.51
N ILE A 35 -8.18 -4.21 -21.91
CA ILE A 35 -7.79 -4.40 -20.51
C ILE A 35 -6.32 -4.82 -20.48
N GLU A 36 -5.43 -3.98 -19.94
CA GLU A 36 -4.03 -4.33 -19.72
C GLU A 36 -3.92 -5.39 -18.60
N ARG A 37 -3.19 -6.47 -18.88
CA ARG A 37 -2.87 -7.51 -17.88
C ARG A 37 -1.49 -7.25 -17.29
N VAL A 38 -1.33 -7.45 -15.98
CA VAL A 38 -0.04 -7.26 -15.33
C VAL A 38 0.96 -8.30 -15.81
N ALA A 39 2.12 -7.86 -16.26
CA ALA A 39 3.30 -8.68 -16.46
C ALA A 39 4.49 -8.02 -15.74
N ARG A 40 5.42 -8.83 -15.23
CA ARG A 40 6.73 -8.32 -14.83
C ARG A 40 7.69 -8.57 -15.98
N ASP A 41 8.53 -7.59 -16.28
CA ASP A 41 9.69 -7.83 -17.11
C ASP A 41 10.78 -8.58 -16.31
N VAL A 42 11.86 -8.93 -17.01
CA VAL A 42 12.98 -9.72 -16.48
C VAL A 42 13.74 -8.95 -15.38
N ASP A 43 13.60 -7.62 -15.35
CA ASP A 43 14.26 -6.71 -14.41
C ASP A 43 13.39 -6.38 -13.19
N GLY A 44 12.18 -6.95 -13.12
CA GLY A 44 11.27 -6.81 -11.98
C GLY A 44 10.41 -5.54 -12.00
N ALA A 45 10.44 -4.77 -13.09
CA ALA A 45 9.53 -3.64 -13.26
C ALA A 45 8.11 -4.16 -13.54
N LEU A 46 7.13 -3.58 -12.84
CA LEU A 46 5.72 -3.91 -13.02
C LEU A 46 5.17 -3.18 -14.25
N SER A 47 4.67 -3.92 -15.22
CA SER A 47 3.86 -3.41 -16.33
C SER A 47 2.42 -3.92 -16.22
N GLY A 48 1.44 -3.09 -16.59
CA GLY A 48 0.01 -3.44 -16.59
C GLY A 48 -0.74 -3.27 -15.25
N PHE A 49 -2.07 -3.40 -15.31
CA PHE A 49 -2.99 -3.10 -14.19
C PHE A 49 -4.17 -4.08 -14.12
N GLN A 50 -4.05 -5.17 -13.36
CA GLN A 50 -5.15 -6.12 -13.21
C GLN A 50 -5.54 -6.36 -11.76
N ARG A 51 -6.85 -6.30 -11.52
CA ARG A 51 -7.51 -7.06 -10.45
C ARG A 51 -7.57 -8.52 -10.89
N PRO A 52 -7.27 -9.51 -10.03
CA PRO A 52 -7.67 -10.89 -10.30
C PRO A 52 -9.17 -10.88 -10.59
N GLN A 53 -9.57 -11.33 -11.78
CA GLN A 53 -10.98 -11.47 -12.10
C GLN A 53 -11.57 -12.49 -11.14
N ILE A 54 -12.38 -12.03 -10.18
CA ILE A 54 -13.13 -12.93 -9.31
C ILE A 54 -14.18 -13.58 -10.21
N ALA A 55 -13.88 -14.78 -10.70
CA ALA A 55 -14.72 -15.49 -11.67
C ALA A 55 -16.18 -15.59 -11.22
N GLY A 56 -16.43 -15.68 -9.90
CA GLY A 56 -17.77 -15.63 -9.32
C GLY A 56 -18.51 -14.33 -9.59
N HIS A 57 -17.88 -13.18 -9.39
CA HIS A 57 -18.52 -11.88 -9.58
C HIS A 57 -18.80 -11.56 -11.06
N ILE A 58 -17.91 -11.97 -11.96
CA ILE A 58 -18.15 -11.82 -13.41
C ILE A 58 -19.35 -12.66 -13.83
N ARG A 59 -19.48 -13.88 -13.29
CA ARG A 59 -20.62 -14.75 -13.54
C ARG A 59 -21.93 -14.11 -13.05
N GLU A 60 -21.95 -13.56 -11.84
CA GLU A 60 -23.12 -12.85 -11.31
C GLU A 60 -23.55 -11.67 -12.21
N ILE A 61 -22.59 -10.85 -12.67
CA ILE A 61 -22.88 -9.72 -13.57
C ILE A 61 -23.43 -10.24 -14.90
N ARG A 62 -22.82 -11.28 -15.48
CA ARG A 62 -23.28 -11.88 -16.74
C ARG A 62 -24.70 -12.44 -16.60
N ASP A 63 -24.95 -13.24 -15.58
CA ASP A 63 -26.25 -13.87 -15.33
C ASP A 63 -27.34 -12.79 -15.09
N TYR A 64 -26.98 -11.64 -14.51
CA TYR A 64 -27.89 -10.49 -14.42
C TYR A 64 -28.10 -9.81 -15.79
N LEU A 65 -27.04 -9.58 -16.55
CA LEU A 65 -27.10 -8.94 -17.87
C LEU A 65 -27.86 -9.76 -18.91
N GLU A 66 -28.02 -11.07 -18.74
CA GLU A 66 -28.85 -11.93 -19.59
C GLU A 66 -30.36 -11.67 -19.41
N LYS A 67 -30.79 -11.12 -18.26
CA LYS A 67 -32.22 -10.84 -17.99
C LYS A 67 -32.79 -9.73 -18.89
N PRO A 68 -34.05 -9.81 -19.35
CA PRO A 68 -34.68 -8.78 -20.18
C PRO A 68 -34.70 -7.38 -19.53
N GLU A 69 -34.86 -7.32 -18.22
CA GLU A 69 -34.97 -6.10 -17.41
C GLU A 69 -33.61 -5.57 -16.88
N ALA A 70 -32.50 -6.08 -17.39
CA ALA A 70 -31.16 -5.69 -16.93
C ALA A 70 -30.85 -4.23 -17.27
N ILE A 71 -30.29 -3.51 -16.29
CA ILE A 71 -29.77 -2.14 -16.49
C ILE A 71 -28.33 -2.04 -15.99
N LEU A 72 -27.51 -1.23 -16.67
CA LEU A 72 -26.13 -0.94 -16.25
C LEU A 72 -25.88 0.57 -16.25
N PRO A 73 -26.33 1.29 -15.21
CA PRO A 73 -26.26 2.75 -15.18
C PRO A 73 -24.83 3.28 -14.98
N ASN A 74 -23.96 2.49 -14.34
CA ASN A 74 -22.61 2.94 -14.05
C ASN A 74 -21.73 2.83 -15.31
N PRO A 75 -21.02 3.91 -15.70
CA PRO A 75 -20.26 3.93 -16.94
C PRO A 75 -19.01 3.04 -16.87
N ILE A 76 -18.52 2.65 -18.04
CA ILE A 76 -17.17 2.10 -18.21
C ILE A 76 -16.23 3.27 -18.49
N VAL A 77 -15.14 3.36 -17.73
CA VAL A 77 -14.18 4.46 -17.86
C VAL A 77 -13.04 4.01 -18.78
N VAL A 78 -12.84 4.73 -19.87
CA VAL A 78 -11.80 4.42 -20.88
C VAL A 78 -10.89 5.63 -21.04
N ALA A 79 -9.59 5.44 -20.88
CA ALA A 79 -8.60 6.48 -21.10
C ALA A 79 -7.94 6.31 -22.48
N PHE A 80 -7.71 7.40 -23.18
CA PHE A 80 -7.08 7.45 -24.49
C PHE A 80 -5.88 8.39 -24.43
N THR A 81 -4.74 7.95 -24.95
CA THR A 81 -3.60 8.84 -25.24
C THR A 81 -3.59 9.28 -26.71
N THR A 82 -4.06 8.39 -27.60
CA THR A 82 -4.17 8.60 -29.06
C THR A 82 -5.44 7.93 -29.60
N GLY A 83 -5.75 8.12 -30.89
CA GLY A 83 -6.84 7.39 -31.56
C GLY A 83 -8.26 7.88 -31.27
N ILE A 84 -8.41 9.00 -30.56
CA ILE A 84 -9.69 9.68 -30.32
C ILE A 84 -9.65 11.11 -30.89
N LYS A 85 -10.72 11.52 -31.58
CA LYS A 85 -10.91 12.88 -32.11
C LYS A 85 -12.28 13.41 -31.68
N ILE A 86 -12.35 14.72 -31.47
CA ILE A 86 -13.58 15.42 -31.07
C ILE A 86 -13.88 16.44 -32.16
N SER A 87 -15.10 16.42 -32.70
CA SER A 87 -15.60 17.36 -33.69
C SER A 87 -16.96 17.93 -33.29
N ASP A 88 -17.40 18.97 -34.00
CA ASP A 88 -18.75 19.54 -33.90
C ASP A 88 -19.14 19.95 -32.46
N GLU A 89 -18.17 20.51 -31.71
CA GLU A 89 -18.41 20.95 -30.33
C GLU A 89 -19.28 22.21 -30.30
N THR A 90 -20.41 22.11 -29.61
CA THR A 90 -21.34 23.23 -29.38
C THR A 90 -21.06 23.90 -28.03
N ALA A 91 -21.58 25.11 -27.83
CA ALA A 91 -21.36 25.89 -26.61
C ALA A 91 -21.86 25.19 -25.33
N ASP A 92 -22.88 24.33 -25.43
CA ASP A 92 -23.41 23.51 -24.34
C ASP A 92 -22.66 22.19 -24.12
N GLY A 93 -21.54 21.97 -24.83
CA GLY A 93 -20.64 20.84 -24.65
C GLY A 93 -21.05 19.57 -25.41
N ARG A 94 -22.08 19.61 -26.28
CA ARG A 94 -22.37 18.48 -27.17
C ARG A 94 -21.30 18.41 -28.25
N CYS A 95 -20.87 17.22 -28.60
CA CYS A 95 -19.85 17.00 -29.62
C CYS A 95 -20.03 15.62 -30.26
N VAL A 96 -19.27 15.37 -31.32
CA VAL A 96 -19.11 14.05 -31.91
C VAL A 96 -17.72 13.54 -31.57
N VAL A 97 -17.66 12.30 -31.06
CA VAL A 97 -16.41 11.61 -30.76
C VAL A 97 -16.18 10.57 -31.85
N GLU A 98 -15.00 10.63 -32.48
CA GLU A 98 -14.53 9.65 -33.44
C GLU A 98 -13.40 8.83 -32.81
N ILE A 99 -13.50 7.50 -32.89
CA ILE A 99 -12.48 6.59 -32.36
C ILE A 99 -11.99 5.69 -33.49
N ASP A 100 -10.67 5.72 -33.73
CA ASP A 100 -10.03 4.92 -34.76
C ASP A 100 -9.51 3.60 -34.16
N GLY A 101 -10.22 2.51 -34.42
CA GLY A 101 -9.84 1.16 -34.00
C GLY A 101 -9.05 0.38 -35.05
N SER A 102 -8.51 1.04 -36.07
CA SER A 102 -7.89 0.35 -37.21
C SER A 102 -6.57 -0.36 -36.86
N ASP A 103 -5.77 0.24 -35.98
CA ASP A 103 -4.47 -0.30 -35.51
C ASP A 103 -4.57 -1.07 -34.19
N GLY A 104 -5.78 -1.53 -33.84
CA GLY A 104 -6.11 -2.15 -32.56
C GLY A 104 -6.94 -1.24 -31.66
N ALA A 105 -7.13 -1.63 -30.41
CA ALA A 105 -7.93 -0.88 -29.45
C ALA A 105 -7.13 0.29 -28.84
N PRO A 106 -7.42 1.56 -29.21
CA PRO A 106 -6.63 2.71 -28.75
C PRO A 106 -6.93 3.12 -27.29
N GLY A 107 -8.05 2.65 -26.73
CA GLY A 107 -8.48 3.00 -25.38
C GLY A 107 -8.08 1.95 -24.35
N LEU A 108 -7.66 2.40 -23.17
CA LEU A 108 -7.41 1.55 -22.01
C LEU A 108 -8.55 1.64 -21.00
N VAL A 109 -9.06 0.50 -20.57
CA VAL A 109 -10.14 0.43 -19.57
C VAL A 109 -9.59 0.68 -18.18
N VAL A 110 -9.94 1.85 -17.63
CA VAL A 110 -9.49 2.31 -16.32
C VAL A 110 -10.41 1.83 -15.19
N ASP A 111 -11.72 1.85 -15.42
CA ASP A 111 -12.71 1.29 -14.49
C ASP A 111 -13.82 0.57 -15.26
N GLY A 112 -14.43 -0.42 -14.63
CA GLY A 112 -15.46 -1.26 -15.24
C GLY A 112 -14.93 -2.53 -15.91
N GLN A 113 -13.68 -2.94 -15.65
CA GLN A 113 -13.08 -4.15 -16.23
C GLN A 113 -13.94 -5.42 -16.07
N GLN A 114 -14.52 -5.64 -14.88
CA GLN A 114 -15.40 -6.79 -14.62
C GLN A 114 -16.71 -6.70 -15.39
N ARG A 115 -17.29 -5.49 -15.48
CA ARG A 115 -18.51 -5.22 -16.26
C ARG A 115 -18.25 -5.44 -17.76
N LEU A 116 -17.15 -4.91 -18.28
CA LEU A 116 -16.73 -5.12 -19.66
C LEU A 116 -16.51 -6.61 -19.97
N THR A 117 -15.86 -7.33 -19.06
CA THR A 117 -15.63 -8.76 -19.24
C THR A 117 -16.94 -9.55 -19.22
N ALA A 118 -17.85 -9.26 -18.29
CA ALA A 118 -19.16 -9.89 -18.25
C ALA A 118 -19.97 -9.60 -19.52
N LEU A 119 -20.02 -8.32 -19.95
CA LEU A 119 -20.62 -7.91 -21.22
C LEU A 119 -20.02 -8.64 -22.41
N SER A 120 -18.72 -8.99 -22.34
CA SER A 120 -18.07 -9.69 -23.43
C SER A 120 -18.49 -11.14 -23.62
N GLN A 121 -19.07 -11.75 -22.58
CA GLN A 121 -19.52 -13.13 -22.52
C GLN A 121 -21.01 -13.29 -22.84
N VAL A 122 -21.75 -12.18 -22.99
CA VAL A 122 -23.16 -12.21 -23.38
C VAL A 122 -23.22 -12.19 -24.91
N GLU A 123 -23.79 -13.23 -25.51
CA GLU A 123 -23.72 -13.47 -26.97
C GLU A 123 -24.64 -12.54 -27.79
N GLU A 124 -25.78 -12.09 -27.23
CA GLU A 124 -26.79 -11.37 -28.02
C GLU A 124 -27.52 -10.29 -27.24
N LYS A 125 -26.94 -9.09 -27.14
CA LYS A 125 -27.73 -7.88 -26.88
C LYS A 125 -27.17 -6.68 -27.64
N ASP A 126 -28.06 -5.90 -28.27
CA ASP A 126 -27.83 -4.51 -28.68
C ASP A 126 -27.78 -3.60 -27.44
N PHE A 127 -26.98 -4.00 -26.44
CA PHE A 127 -26.92 -3.38 -25.13
C PHE A 127 -25.94 -2.22 -25.19
N GLN A 128 -26.46 -1.01 -25.03
CA GLN A 128 -25.65 0.19 -24.91
C GLN A 128 -25.23 0.42 -23.47
N VAL A 129 -23.99 0.85 -23.31
CA VAL A 129 -23.42 1.25 -22.03
C VAL A 129 -22.95 2.69 -22.12
N PHE A 130 -23.00 3.39 -20.99
CA PHE A 130 -22.33 4.68 -20.90
C PHE A 130 -20.83 4.47 -20.82
N VAL A 131 -20.10 5.22 -21.64
CA VAL A 131 -18.65 5.30 -21.64
C VAL A 131 -18.27 6.69 -21.13
N SER A 132 -17.45 6.73 -20.08
CA SER A 132 -16.79 7.96 -19.64
C SER A 132 -15.37 7.92 -20.19
N ALA A 133 -15.11 8.71 -21.23
CA ALA A 133 -13.80 8.76 -21.86
C ALA A 133 -12.95 9.91 -21.27
N ILE A 134 -11.67 9.62 -21.05
CA ILE A 134 -10.68 10.60 -20.58
C ILE A 134 -9.58 10.68 -21.64
N VAL A 135 -9.29 11.88 -22.12
CA VAL A 135 -8.16 12.12 -23.03
C VAL A 135 -6.96 12.57 -22.21
N CYS A 136 -5.91 11.75 -22.20
CA CYS A 136 -4.66 11.98 -21.48
C CYS A 136 -3.57 12.44 -22.46
N LYS A 137 -2.65 13.29 -22.00
CA LYS A 137 -1.53 13.79 -22.82
C LYS A 137 -0.49 12.72 -23.13
N ASP A 138 -0.28 11.79 -22.20
CA ASP A 138 0.73 10.73 -22.27
C ASP A 138 0.34 9.53 -21.38
N GLU A 139 1.15 8.48 -21.43
CA GLU A 139 0.95 7.28 -20.61
C GLU A 139 1.09 7.57 -19.11
N GLU A 140 1.97 8.48 -18.70
CA GLU A 140 2.17 8.82 -17.28
C GLU A 140 0.89 9.37 -16.66
N GLU A 141 0.22 10.28 -17.38
CA GLU A 141 -1.06 10.83 -16.97
C GLU A 141 -2.16 9.77 -16.94
N LEU A 142 -2.19 8.88 -17.92
CA LEU A 142 -3.14 7.77 -17.96
C LEU A 142 -2.98 6.87 -16.72
N ARG A 143 -1.75 6.50 -16.37
CA ARG A 143 -1.44 5.70 -15.16
C ARG A 143 -1.88 6.43 -13.88
N ARG A 144 -1.62 7.75 -13.81
CA ARG A 144 -2.05 8.59 -12.68
C ARG A 144 -3.58 8.60 -12.53
N GLN A 145 -4.33 8.79 -13.61
CA GLN A 145 -5.80 8.76 -13.57
C GLN A 145 -6.32 7.37 -13.19
N PHE A 146 -5.65 6.32 -13.64
CA PHE A 146 -5.99 4.95 -13.24
C PHE A 146 -5.97 4.76 -11.73
N VAL A 147 -4.88 5.19 -11.09
CA VAL A 147 -4.72 5.11 -9.63
C VAL A 147 -5.77 5.96 -8.93
N LEU A 148 -5.99 7.21 -9.38
CA LEU A 148 -6.92 8.14 -8.73
C LEU A 148 -8.37 7.65 -8.77
N ILE A 149 -8.84 7.17 -9.92
CA ILE A 149 -10.22 6.68 -10.11
C ILE A 149 -10.47 5.42 -9.28
N ASN A 150 -9.51 4.49 -9.26
CA ASN A 150 -9.62 3.24 -8.52
C ASN A 150 -9.28 3.37 -7.03
N ASN A 151 -8.85 4.53 -6.55
CA ASN A 151 -8.48 4.74 -5.15
C ASN A 151 -9.68 4.64 -4.18
N THR A 152 -10.92 4.72 -4.68
CA THR A 152 -12.12 4.86 -3.85
C THR A 152 -12.78 3.53 -3.39
N ARG A 153 -12.35 2.33 -3.85
CA ARG A 153 -12.71 0.98 -3.27
C ARG A 153 -11.83 -0.15 -3.85
N PRO A 154 -11.55 -1.25 -3.11
CA PRO A 154 -10.18 -1.59 -2.76
C PRO A 154 -9.48 -2.51 -3.77
N LEU A 155 -8.45 -2.00 -4.43
CA LEU A 155 -7.25 -2.81 -4.62
C LEU A 155 -6.77 -3.29 -3.24
N PRO A 156 -6.20 -4.50 -3.10
CA PRO A 156 -5.57 -4.91 -1.85
C PRO A 156 -4.65 -3.79 -1.40
N LYS A 157 -4.81 -3.32 -0.16
CA LYS A 157 -4.04 -2.17 0.35
C LYS A 157 -2.54 -2.35 0.11
N SER A 158 -2.05 -3.59 0.25
CA SER A 158 -0.66 -3.96 -0.06
C SER A 158 -0.27 -3.67 -1.51
N LEU A 159 -1.12 -4.02 -2.48
CA LEU A 159 -0.88 -3.74 -3.90
C LEU A 159 -0.91 -2.24 -4.20
N ILE A 160 -1.81 -1.47 -3.57
CA ILE A 160 -1.78 -0.01 -3.66
C ILE A 160 -0.42 0.50 -3.18
N TYR A 161 0.04 0.03 -2.03
CA TYR A 161 1.30 0.47 -1.46
C TYR A 161 2.50 0.06 -2.31
N GLU A 162 2.49 -1.11 -2.93
CA GLU A 162 3.52 -1.50 -3.91
C GLU A 162 3.55 -0.59 -5.15
N LEU A 163 2.44 0.06 -5.50
CA LEU A 163 2.34 0.97 -6.65
C LEU A 163 2.59 2.45 -6.32
N LEU A 164 2.43 2.88 -5.06
CA LEU A 164 2.61 4.29 -4.69
C LEU A 164 4.01 4.88 -4.99
N PRO A 165 5.13 4.15 -4.85
CA PRO A 165 6.47 4.67 -5.12
C PRO A 165 6.68 5.16 -6.56
N THR A 166 5.92 4.63 -7.52
CA THR A 166 6.07 4.96 -8.94
C THR A 166 5.25 6.18 -9.38
N VAL A 167 4.51 6.82 -8.47
CA VAL A 167 3.60 7.94 -8.78
C VAL A 167 4.11 9.26 -8.17
N ARG A 168 4.34 10.28 -9.00
CA ARG A 168 4.74 11.64 -8.58
C ARG A 168 3.53 12.56 -8.36
N GLY A 169 3.72 13.64 -7.58
CA GLY A 169 2.69 14.70 -7.39
C GLY A 169 1.52 14.31 -6.47
N LEU A 170 1.74 13.37 -5.56
CA LEU A 170 0.72 12.90 -4.61
C LEU A 170 0.44 13.94 -3.50
N PRO A 171 -0.81 14.04 -3.00
CA PRO A 171 -1.12 14.77 -1.76
C PRO A 171 -0.21 14.32 -0.61
N ARG A 172 0.14 15.22 0.33
CA ARG A 172 1.10 14.95 1.42
C ARG A 172 0.87 13.62 2.16
N ARG A 173 -0.39 13.29 2.53
CA ARG A 173 -0.73 12.00 3.17
C ARG A 173 -0.42 10.77 2.31
N LEU A 174 -0.52 10.89 0.99
CA LEU A 174 -0.17 9.84 0.03
C LEU A 174 1.33 9.83 -0.28
N GLY A 175 2.01 10.97 -0.18
CA GLY A 175 3.47 11.07 -0.22
C GLY A 175 4.15 10.32 0.94
N ASP A 176 3.73 10.57 2.19
CA ASP A 176 4.28 9.87 3.37
C ASP A 176 4.05 8.35 3.27
N ARG A 177 2.89 7.95 2.72
CA ARG A 177 2.55 6.55 2.43
C ARG A 177 3.44 5.95 1.34
N SER A 178 3.79 6.72 0.32
CA SER A 178 4.66 6.30 -0.78
C SER A 178 6.07 5.99 -0.26
N VAL A 179 6.65 6.91 0.52
CA VAL A 179 7.97 6.70 1.17
C VAL A 179 7.97 5.48 2.09
N ALA A 180 6.93 5.33 2.91
CA ALA A 180 6.81 4.18 3.81
C ALA A 180 6.67 2.85 3.06
N ALA A 181 5.99 2.86 1.92
CA ALA A 181 5.84 1.67 1.09
C ALA A 181 7.12 1.29 0.35
N ASP A 182 7.85 2.29 -0.16
CA ASP A 182 9.18 2.09 -0.76
C ASP A 182 10.15 1.47 0.25
N LEU A 183 10.22 2.04 1.46
CA LEU A 183 11.09 1.51 2.51
C LEU A 183 10.70 0.08 2.93
N ALA A 184 9.41 -0.21 3.03
CA ALA A 184 8.93 -1.55 3.31
C ALA A 184 9.26 -2.55 2.19
N ALA A 185 9.23 -2.12 0.93
CA ALA A 185 9.66 -2.94 -0.21
C ALA A 185 11.17 -3.20 -0.17
N ARG A 186 11.99 -2.16 0.07
CA ARG A 186 13.45 -2.31 0.23
C ARG A 186 13.78 -3.28 1.36
N LEU A 187 13.15 -3.14 2.53
CA LEU A 187 13.31 -4.08 3.66
C LEU A 187 12.91 -5.53 3.31
N ASN A 188 12.05 -5.74 2.32
CA ASN A 188 11.61 -7.08 1.96
C ASN A 188 12.50 -7.75 0.91
N TYR A 189 13.19 -6.99 0.06
CA TYR A 189 13.89 -7.53 -1.11
C TYR A 189 15.41 -7.33 -1.09
N ASP A 190 15.90 -6.29 -0.42
CA ASP A 190 17.34 -6.00 -0.34
C ASP A 190 18.09 -7.11 0.43
N ASP A 191 19.22 -7.56 -0.12
CA ASP A 191 20.09 -8.59 0.47
C ASP A 191 20.65 -8.20 1.84
N GLY A 192 20.87 -6.90 2.07
CA GLY A 192 21.34 -6.36 3.34
C GLY A 192 20.25 -6.21 4.40
N SER A 193 18.99 -6.54 4.09
CA SER A 193 17.90 -6.38 5.06
C SER A 193 17.74 -7.56 6.00
N SER A 194 17.61 -7.27 7.30
CA SER A 194 17.21 -8.27 8.30
C SER A 194 15.78 -8.78 8.12
N LEU A 195 14.95 -8.06 7.37
CA LEU A 195 13.55 -8.42 7.10
C LEU A 195 13.35 -9.02 5.71
N LYS A 196 14.43 -9.37 4.99
CA LYS A 196 14.35 -9.94 3.64
C LYS A 196 13.40 -11.14 3.59
N GLY A 197 12.41 -11.05 2.73
CA GLY A 197 11.38 -12.07 2.51
C GLY A 197 10.35 -12.21 3.63
N LYS A 198 10.47 -11.45 4.74
CA LYS A 198 9.61 -11.59 5.93
C LYS A 198 8.35 -10.74 5.86
N ILE A 199 8.29 -9.74 5.00
CA ILE A 199 7.16 -8.81 4.90
C ILE A 199 6.17 -9.33 3.86
N TYR A 200 4.93 -9.55 4.30
CA TYR A 200 3.82 -9.91 3.44
C TYR A 200 3.50 -8.77 2.49
N GLN A 201 3.65 -9.03 1.20
CA GLN A 201 3.22 -8.16 0.10
C GLN A 201 2.41 -9.00 -0.89
N HIS A 202 1.71 -8.36 -1.83
CA HIS A 202 1.00 -9.11 -2.87
C HIS A 202 1.98 -9.95 -3.70
N THR A 203 3.16 -9.39 -3.95
CA THR A 203 4.26 -10.03 -4.70
C THR A 203 5.15 -10.94 -3.84
N ASN A 204 5.01 -10.88 -2.51
CA ASN A 204 5.61 -11.82 -1.55
C ASN A 204 4.55 -12.32 -0.55
N PRO A 205 3.70 -13.29 -0.95
CA PRO A 205 2.61 -13.77 -0.10
C PRO A 205 3.10 -14.67 1.06
N THR A 206 4.37 -15.09 1.06
CA THR A 206 4.97 -15.94 2.10
C THR A 206 5.44 -15.17 3.33
N GLY A 207 5.52 -13.84 3.25
CA GLY A 207 5.90 -13.00 4.39
C GLY A 207 4.94 -13.15 5.57
N ILE A 208 5.49 -13.15 6.79
CA ILE A 208 4.74 -13.35 8.04
C ILE A 208 4.35 -12.03 8.72
N ILE A 209 5.07 -10.94 8.43
CA ILE A 209 4.81 -9.60 8.96
C ILE A 209 3.94 -8.83 7.99
N ARG A 210 2.85 -8.22 8.45
CA ARG A 210 2.02 -7.37 7.57
C ARG A 210 2.80 -6.10 7.17
N ASP A 211 2.92 -5.84 5.87
CA ASP A 211 3.45 -4.60 5.29
C ASP A 211 2.91 -3.33 5.98
N THR A 212 1.62 -3.29 6.24
CA THR A 212 0.93 -2.16 6.86
C THR A 212 1.39 -1.87 8.29
N ALA A 213 1.94 -2.86 9.00
CA ALA A 213 2.53 -2.67 10.31
C ALA A 213 3.88 -1.96 10.20
N ILE A 214 4.75 -2.41 9.28
CA ILE A 214 6.05 -1.78 9.00
C ILE A 214 5.84 -0.35 8.49
N GLN A 215 4.95 -0.14 7.51
CA GLN A 215 4.65 1.20 7.01
C GLN A 215 4.18 2.13 8.13
N ARG A 216 3.41 1.64 9.11
CA ARG A 216 2.97 2.48 10.22
C ARG A 216 4.13 2.85 11.15
N VAL A 217 5.10 1.96 11.37
CA VAL A 217 6.36 2.29 12.06
C VAL A 217 7.09 3.42 11.34
N VAL A 218 7.25 3.32 10.02
CA VAL A 218 7.92 4.36 9.21
C VAL A 218 7.17 5.69 9.27
N ILE A 219 5.85 5.69 9.03
CA ILE A 219 5.02 6.90 9.05
C ILE A 219 5.09 7.60 10.41
N ASN A 220 5.02 6.84 11.50
CA ASN A 220 5.12 7.40 12.86
C ASN A 220 6.49 8.06 13.09
N SER A 221 7.58 7.40 12.69
CA SER A 221 8.94 7.94 12.84
C SER A 221 9.21 9.16 11.95
N MET A 222 8.67 9.18 10.72
CA MET A 222 8.79 10.34 9.83
C MET A 222 8.00 11.55 10.32
N SER A 223 6.91 11.33 11.06
CA SER A 223 6.06 12.41 11.57
C SER A 223 6.72 13.11 12.76
N ASP A 224 7.13 12.33 13.77
CA ASP A 224 7.54 12.85 15.09
C ASP A 224 8.74 12.10 15.71
N GLY A 225 9.48 11.32 14.91
CA GLY A 225 10.57 10.47 15.37
C GLY A 225 11.91 10.75 14.71
N VAL A 226 12.84 9.82 14.90
CA VAL A 226 14.23 9.90 14.44
C VAL A 226 14.31 10.03 12.91
N MET A 227 13.45 9.34 12.16
CA MET A 227 13.45 9.42 10.70
C MET A 227 13.07 10.80 10.15
N ARG A 228 12.33 11.62 10.92
CA ARG A 228 11.98 12.99 10.51
C ARG A 228 13.22 13.83 10.23
N GLU A 229 14.27 13.66 11.04
CA GLU A 229 15.54 14.36 10.82
C GLU A 229 16.42 13.60 9.83
N LEU A 230 16.49 12.27 9.92
CA LEU A 230 17.32 11.48 8.99
C LEU A 230 16.95 11.69 7.53
N ILE A 231 15.66 11.78 7.19
CA ILE A 231 15.21 11.91 5.80
C ILE A 231 15.65 13.21 5.12
N ARG A 232 16.11 14.20 5.90
CA ARG A 232 16.62 15.49 5.40
C ARG A 232 18.10 15.43 5.04
N GLU A 233 18.80 14.41 5.50
CA GLU A 233 20.21 14.18 5.15
C GLU A 233 20.34 13.70 3.69
N PRO A 234 21.49 13.93 3.04
CA PRO A 234 21.73 13.49 1.66
C PRO A 234 21.45 11.99 1.43
N ASP A 235 21.81 11.14 2.40
CA ASP A 235 21.60 9.69 2.36
C ASP A 235 20.43 9.24 3.27
N GLY A 236 19.45 10.12 3.48
CA GLY A 236 18.39 9.95 4.48
C GLY A 236 17.54 8.69 4.30
N ALA A 237 17.29 8.29 3.04
CA ALA A 237 16.57 7.06 2.73
C ALA A 237 17.34 5.81 3.18
N ASP A 238 18.66 5.77 2.93
CA ASP A 238 19.52 4.64 3.32
C ASP A 238 19.78 4.61 4.83
N LEU A 239 19.88 5.78 5.47
CA LEU A 239 19.93 5.89 6.92
C LEU A 239 18.64 5.35 7.57
N SER A 240 17.48 5.69 7.02
CA SER A 240 16.18 5.21 7.50
C SER A 240 16.02 3.70 7.30
N PHE A 241 16.45 3.18 6.14
CA PHE A 241 16.48 1.75 5.85
C PHE A 241 17.36 1.00 6.86
N ARG A 242 18.60 1.45 7.05
CA ARG A 242 19.54 0.83 7.99
C ARG A 242 19.01 0.86 9.42
N LEU A 243 18.45 1.99 9.88
CA LEU A 243 17.90 2.10 11.24
C LEU A 243 16.87 1.01 11.52
N ILE A 244 15.91 0.81 10.61
CA ILE A 244 14.86 -0.21 10.77
C ILE A 244 15.45 -1.61 10.67
N SER A 245 16.32 -1.85 9.67
CA SER A 245 16.95 -3.15 9.47
C SER A 245 17.77 -3.58 10.70
N GLU A 246 18.60 -2.69 11.23
CA GLU A 246 19.43 -2.92 12.41
C GLU A 246 18.57 -3.13 13.68
N PHE A 247 17.49 -2.36 13.83
CA PHE A 247 16.56 -2.55 14.95
C PHE A 247 15.88 -3.93 14.92
N TYR A 248 15.30 -4.33 13.78
CA TYR A 248 14.65 -5.64 13.70
C TYR A 248 15.64 -6.81 13.69
N ARG A 249 16.89 -6.59 13.28
CA ARG A 249 17.98 -7.56 13.51
C ARG A 249 18.22 -7.77 15.01
N ALA A 250 18.25 -6.69 15.79
CA ALA A 250 18.36 -6.80 17.25
C ALA A 250 17.14 -7.50 17.88
N VAL A 251 15.92 -7.22 17.40
CA VAL A 251 14.71 -7.92 17.85
C VAL A 251 14.80 -9.42 17.57
N GLN A 252 15.23 -9.81 16.36
CA GLN A 252 15.43 -11.21 15.99
C GLN A 252 16.49 -11.90 16.85
N PHE A 253 17.53 -11.16 17.25
CA PHE A 253 18.59 -11.68 18.10
C PHE A 253 18.13 -11.86 19.56
N VAL A 254 17.49 -10.84 20.15
CA VAL A 254 17.08 -10.84 21.56
C VAL A 254 15.90 -11.78 21.82
N PHE A 255 14.95 -11.85 20.88
CA PHE A 255 13.75 -12.68 20.99
C PHE A 255 13.72 -13.78 19.93
N ARG A 256 14.85 -14.48 19.79
CA ARG A 256 15.05 -15.47 18.74
C ARG A 256 13.99 -16.57 18.78
N ASP A 257 13.71 -17.09 19.98
CA ASP A 257 12.77 -18.19 20.18
C ASP A 257 11.32 -17.75 19.93
N GLU A 258 10.98 -16.48 20.15
CA GLU A 258 9.65 -15.92 19.89
C GLU A 258 9.49 -15.39 18.47
N TRP A 259 10.56 -15.40 17.67
CA TRP A 259 10.58 -14.98 16.27
C TRP A 259 10.67 -16.15 15.30
N GLU A 260 11.68 -17.02 15.44
CA GLU A 260 11.95 -18.12 14.52
C GLU A 260 10.82 -19.15 14.52
N GLY A 261 10.39 -19.59 13.33
CA GLY A 261 9.32 -20.57 13.17
C GLY A 261 7.91 -20.09 13.55
N HIS A 262 7.76 -18.84 14.01
CA HIS A 262 6.47 -18.31 14.44
C HIS A 262 5.71 -17.54 13.37
N THR A 263 4.38 -17.50 13.54
CA THR A 263 3.44 -16.70 12.76
C THR A 263 2.70 -15.73 13.68
N PRO A 264 1.97 -14.74 13.14
CA PRO A 264 1.15 -13.83 13.97
C PRO A 264 0.10 -14.51 14.85
N LYS A 265 -0.21 -15.80 14.62
CA LYS A 265 -1.11 -16.61 15.44
C LYS A 265 -0.43 -17.24 16.65
N THR A 266 0.88 -17.45 16.58
CA THR A 266 1.69 -18.18 17.58
C THR A 266 2.63 -17.28 18.36
N SER A 267 2.94 -16.09 17.83
CA SER A 267 3.74 -15.07 18.52
C SER A 267 3.18 -13.68 18.27
N ARG A 268 2.98 -12.92 19.35
CA ARG A 268 2.60 -11.51 19.28
C ARG A 268 3.76 -10.60 18.88
N LEU A 269 5.00 -11.09 18.91
CA LEU A 269 6.20 -10.36 18.48
C LEU A 269 6.13 -10.02 16.97
N VAL A 270 5.83 -11.03 16.15
CA VAL A 270 5.69 -10.89 14.68
C VAL A 270 4.29 -10.44 14.24
N HIS A 271 3.37 -10.28 15.18
CA HIS A 271 2.04 -9.75 14.93
C HIS A 271 2.07 -8.22 14.78
N GLY A 272 1.13 -7.65 14.03
CA GLY A 272 1.11 -6.21 13.76
C GLY A 272 1.16 -5.33 15.02
N ALA A 273 0.53 -5.77 16.12
CA ALA A 273 0.60 -5.04 17.38
C ALA A 273 2.02 -4.99 17.97
N GLY A 274 2.74 -6.12 17.98
CA GLY A 274 4.12 -6.21 18.48
C GLY A 274 5.10 -5.41 17.62
N ILE A 275 5.00 -5.56 16.30
CA ILE A 275 5.81 -4.82 15.32
C ILE A 275 5.64 -3.30 15.54
N MET A 276 4.41 -2.81 15.67
CA MET A 276 4.17 -1.38 15.88
C MET A 276 4.60 -0.91 17.27
N SER A 277 4.35 -1.69 18.34
CA SER A 277 4.77 -1.31 19.69
C SER A 277 6.30 -1.25 19.82
N LEU A 278 7.01 -2.19 19.19
CA LEU A 278 8.47 -2.19 19.14
C LEU A 278 9.01 -1.03 18.30
N GLY A 279 8.28 -0.56 17.29
CA GLY A 279 8.60 0.69 16.59
C GLY A 279 8.73 1.88 17.54
N TYR A 280 7.89 1.99 18.58
CA TYR A 280 8.06 3.05 19.59
C TYR A 280 9.25 2.81 20.53
N VAL A 281 9.58 1.55 20.81
CA VAL A 281 10.78 1.19 21.58
C VAL A 281 12.05 1.59 20.82
N MET A 282 12.08 1.33 19.50
CA MET A 282 13.16 1.78 18.62
C MET A 282 13.40 3.29 18.75
N GLU A 283 12.35 4.10 18.70
CA GLU A 283 12.45 5.56 18.86
C GLU A 283 13.08 5.95 20.21
N VAL A 284 12.61 5.32 21.31
CA VAL A 284 13.12 5.61 22.66
C VAL A 284 14.61 5.25 22.78
N LEU A 285 15.03 4.09 22.27
CA LEU A 285 16.44 3.68 22.29
C LEU A 285 17.29 4.56 21.39
N ALA A 286 16.79 4.89 20.20
CA ALA A 286 17.50 5.75 19.25
C ALA A 286 17.66 7.19 19.76
N LEU A 287 16.69 7.71 20.52
CA LEU A 287 16.74 9.06 21.09
C LEU A 287 17.50 9.13 22.42
N LEU A 288 17.29 8.18 23.31
CA LEU A 288 17.89 8.22 24.65
C LEU A 288 19.26 7.55 24.70
N ASP A 289 19.48 6.44 23.99
CA ASP A 289 20.77 5.74 23.99
C ASP A 289 21.63 6.06 22.76
N GLY A 290 21.09 6.82 21.80
CA GLY A 290 21.79 7.07 20.53
C GLY A 290 21.94 5.81 19.68
N ALA A 291 21.16 4.75 19.96
CA ALA A 291 21.30 3.45 19.32
C ALA A 291 21.09 3.55 17.79
N ARG A 292 22.02 2.97 17.02
CA ARG A 292 21.96 2.92 15.55
C ARG A 292 22.32 1.56 14.96
N THR A 293 23.06 0.75 15.70
CA THR A 293 23.48 -0.61 15.29
C THR A 293 22.66 -1.67 16.01
N TRP A 294 22.61 -2.88 15.46
CA TRP A 294 21.91 -3.99 16.08
C TRP A 294 22.52 -4.34 17.45
N GLU A 295 23.82 -4.15 17.67
CA GLU A 295 24.45 -4.33 18.97
C GLU A 295 23.92 -3.31 20.00
N ASP A 296 23.79 -2.03 19.61
CA ASP A 296 23.27 -0.99 20.50
C ASP A 296 21.80 -1.24 20.86
N PHE A 297 20.99 -1.59 19.86
CA PHE A 297 19.59 -1.93 20.09
C PHE A 297 19.46 -3.20 20.94
N SER A 298 20.29 -4.21 20.74
CA SER A 298 20.24 -5.46 21.52
C SER A 298 20.52 -5.20 23.00
N LYS A 299 21.49 -4.33 23.32
CA LYS A 299 21.77 -3.90 24.71
C LYS A 299 20.54 -3.24 25.34
N GLY A 300 19.86 -2.36 24.62
CA GLY A 300 18.68 -1.66 25.11
C GLY A 300 17.44 -2.57 25.23
N LEU A 301 17.30 -3.56 24.36
CA LEU A 301 16.20 -4.51 24.35
C LEU A 301 16.36 -5.61 25.43
N ALA A 302 17.57 -5.87 25.93
CA ALA A 302 17.83 -6.91 26.92
C ALA A 302 16.96 -6.79 28.18
N CYS A 303 16.60 -5.57 28.60
CA CYS A 303 15.72 -5.36 29.75
C CYS A 303 14.28 -5.85 29.57
N LEU A 304 13.87 -6.15 28.34
CA LEU A 304 12.54 -6.68 28.02
C LEU A 304 12.48 -8.21 28.07
N VAL A 305 13.63 -8.89 28.11
CA VAL A 305 13.70 -10.34 28.35
C VAL A 305 13.04 -10.63 29.71
N ASP A 306 12.28 -11.72 29.79
CA ASP A 306 11.45 -12.12 30.94
C ASP A 306 10.33 -11.15 31.36
N ASN A 307 10.23 -9.99 30.73
CA ASN A 307 9.20 -8.97 30.98
C ASN A 307 8.20 -8.88 29.81
N THR A 308 8.15 -9.90 28.97
CA THR A 308 7.27 -9.94 27.79
C THR A 308 6.55 -11.28 27.70
N ALA A 309 5.33 -11.25 27.17
CA ALA A 309 4.48 -12.42 26.98
C ALA A 309 4.18 -12.57 25.48
N TRP A 310 5.21 -12.85 24.67
CA TRP A 310 5.05 -12.90 23.21
C TRP A 310 4.36 -14.17 22.72
N THR A 311 4.66 -15.32 23.33
CA THR A 311 4.19 -16.66 22.88
C THR A 311 3.37 -17.39 23.94
N SER A 312 3.52 -17.05 25.21
CA SER A 312 2.87 -17.71 26.34
C SER A 312 2.75 -16.77 27.54
N GLY A 313 2.03 -17.19 28.59
CA GLY A 313 1.86 -16.42 29.83
C GLY A 313 0.84 -15.28 29.71
N GLU A 314 1.08 -14.21 30.46
CA GLU A 314 0.19 -13.06 30.58
C GLU A 314 0.98 -11.75 30.55
N TRP A 315 0.40 -10.75 29.89
CA TRP A 315 0.82 -9.36 29.99
C TRP A 315 0.32 -8.75 31.29
N ASN A 316 1.19 -8.04 32.00
CA ASN A 316 0.84 -7.30 33.21
C ASN A 316 1.01 -5.79 32.96
N PHE A 317 -0.04 -5.16 32.44
CA PHE A 317 -0.03 -3.72 32.11
C PHE A 317 -0.27 -2.81 33.33
N GLY A 318 -0.60 -3.39 34.49
CA GLY A 318 -0.82 -2.68 35.75
C GLY A 318 -1.59 -3.53 36.75
N GLU A 319 -1.79 -3.01 37.97
CA GLU A 319 -2.38 -3.76 39.10
C GLU A 319 -3.71 -4.46 38.77
N ASN A 320 -4.54 -3.86 37.90
CA ASN A 320 -5.84 -4.37 37.49
C ASN A 320 -5.95 -4.68 35.98
N ASP A 321 -4.84 -4.73 35.26
CA ASP A 321 -4.82 -5.02 33.81
C ASP A 321 -3.84 -6.16 33.50
N ARG A 322 -4.29 -7.39 33.81
CA ARG A 322 -3.62 -8.62 33.40
C ARG A 322 -4.38 -9.25 32.25
N ARG A 323 -3.66 -9.61 31.19
CA ARG A 323 -4.27 -10.21 30.00
C ARG A 323 -3.47 -11.38 29.49
N ASN A 324 -4.14 -12.44 29.04
CA ASN A 324 -3.48 -13.54 28.36
C ASN A 324 -2.60 -13.04 27.21
N TRP A 325 -1.43 -13.66 26.99
CA TRP A 325 -0.48 -13.27 25.94
C TRP A 325 -1.13 -13.02 24.57
N LYS A 326 -2.14 -13.83 24.23
CA LYS A 326 -2.85 -13.81 22.94
C LYS A 326 -3.96 -12.75 22.87
N SER A 327 -4.33 -12.11 23.98
CA SER A 327 -5.45 -11.16 23.99
C SER A 327 -5.13 -9.85 23.27
N VAL A 328 -3.85 -9.49 23.14
CA VAL A 328 -3.41 -8.26 22.46
C VAL A 328 -3.79 -8.30 20.98
N GLN A 329 -4.70 -7.41 20.55
CA GLN A 329 -5.18 -7.33 19.17
C GLN A 329 -4.50 -6.20 18.39
N ASN A 330 -4.63 -6.24 17.06
CA ASN A 330 -4.12 -5.21 16.17
C ASN A 330 -5.08 -4.00 16.10
N VAL A 331 -5.36 -3.40 17.26
CA VAL A 331 -6.21 -2.22 17.42
C VAL A 331 -5.46 -1.13 18.18
N ASN A 332 -5.77 0.14 17.92
CA ASN A 332 -4.97 1.26 18.42
C ASN A 332 -4.79 1.24 19.95
N ARG A 333 -5.86 0.94 20.70
CA ARG A 333 -5.83 0.84 22.15
C ARG A 333 -4.75 -0.14 22.63
N ASP A 334 -4.78 -1.37 22.12
CA ASP A 334 -3.85 -2.42 22.54
C ASP A 334 -2.41 -2.13 22.11
N ILE A 335 -2.21 -1.58 20.92
CA ILE A 335 -0.88 -1.15 20.43
C ILE A 335 -0.29 -0.10 21.36
N VAL A 336 -1.08 0.93 21.73
CA VAL A 336 -0.63 2.00 22.62
C VAL A 336 -0.35 1.48 24.02
N THR A 337 -1.22 0.64 24.58
CA THR A 337 -1.00 0.02 25.91
C THR A 337 0.28 -0.82 25.92
N LEU A 338 0.46 -1.68 24.92
CA LEU A 338 1.67 -2.50 24.81
C LEU A 338 2.93 -1.62 24.62
N ALA A 339 2.87 -0.61 23.77
CA ALA A 339 3.98 0.31 23.56
C ALA A 339 4.36 1.04 24.86
N GLN A 340 3.39 1.61 25.59
CA GLN A 340 3.63 2.31 26.84
C GLN A 340 4.25 1.41 27.90
N TYR A 341 3.78 0.17 28.01
CA TYR A 341 4.35 -0.84 28.89
C TYR A 341 5.84 -1.11 28.59
N LEU A 342 6.16 -1.43 27.33
CA LEU A 342 7.54 -1.72 26.91
C LEU A 342 8.45 -0.48 27.08
N ILE A 343 7.96 0.70 26.70
CA ILE A 343 8.69 1.97 26.87
C ILE A 343 8.96 2.26 28.34
N GLY A 344 8.02 1.96 29.23
CA GLY A 344 8.19 2.14 30.68
C GLY A 344 9.38 1.35 31.22
N ILE A 345 9.49 0.08 30.83
CA ILE A 345 10.61 -0.80 31.20
C ILE A 345 11.92 -0.25 30.64
N VAL A 346 11.95 0.05 29.33
CA VAL A 346 13.16 0.55 28.65
C VAL A 346 13.63 1.87 29.24
N ARG A 347 12.74 2.83 29.54
CA ARG A 347 13.13 4.10 30.17
C ARG A 347 13.70 3.90 31.56
N ALA A 348 13.14 2.99 32.35
CA ALA A 348 13.67 2.67 33.68
C ALA A 348 15.07 2.05 33.60
N ASP A 349 15.30 1.17 32.63
CA ASP A 349 16.61 0.57 32.35
C ASP A 349 17.64 1.62 31.89
N VAL A 350 17.29 2.47 30.91
CA VAL A 350 18.14 3.57 30.43
C VAL A 350 18.57 4.48 31.58
N LYS A 351 17.62 4.86 32.46
CA LYS A 351 17.92 5.69 33.64
C LYS A 351 18.91 4.99 34.58
N ARG A 352 18.73 3.69 34.81
CA ARG A 352 19.61 2.87 35.67
C ARG A 352 21.02 2.78 35.09
N ARG A 353 21.16 2.44 33.80
CA ARG A 353 22.47 2.36 33.12
C ARG A 353 23.21 3.69 33.13
N ARG A 354 22.49 4.80 32.95
CA ARG A 354 23.08 6.15 33.04
C ARG A 354 23.57 6.48 34.46
N ALA A 355 22.81 6.13 35.50
CA ALA A 355 23.23 6.35 36.89
C ALA A 355 24.52 5.58 37.21
N VAL A 356 24.61 4.30 36.79
CA VAL A 356 25.78 3.45 36.98
C VAL A 356 27.01 3.99 36.22
N ASN A 357 26.84 4.60 35.05
CA ASN A 357 27.94 5.19 34.28
C ASN A 357 28.45 6.53 34.82
N VAL A 358 27.68 7.21 35.68
CA VAL A 358 28.07 8.48 36.31
C VAL A 358 28.83 8.25 37.63
N GLU A 359 28.62 7.11 38.30
CA GLU A 359 29.25 6.81 39.60
C GLU A 359 30.72 6.31 39.62
N PRO A 360 31.42 5.92 38.53
CA PRO A 360 32.81 5.49 38.63
C PRO A 360 33.77 6.62 38.21
N LYS A 361 33.95 7.63 39.08
CA LYS A 361 35.14 8.51 39.06
C LYS A 361 35.40 9.34 40.33
N GLN A 362 34.58 9.22 41.38
CA GLN A 362 34.80 9.96 42.65
C GLN A 362 35.34 9.13 43.82
N ALA A 363 35.68 7.86 43.60
CA ALA A 363 36.30 7.01 44.63
C ALA A 363 37.75 6.66 44.28
N SER A 364 38.59 7.69 44.08
CA SER A 364 40.05 7.58 44.16
C SER A 364 40.66 8.98 44.19
N MET A 365 40.64 9.61 45.36
CA MET A 365 41.63 10.60 45.81
C MET A 365 41.99 10.28 47.25
#